data_AF-A0AAD7MRB9-F1
#
_entry.id   AF-A0AAD7MRB9-F1
#
_cell.length_a   1.000
_cell.length_b   1.000
_cell.length_c   1.000
_cell.angle_alpha   90.00
_cell.angle_beta   90.00
_cell.angle_gamma   90.00
#
_symmetry.space_group_name_H-M   'P 1'
#
loop_
_entity.id
_entity.type
_entity.pdbx_description
1 polymer ?
#
loop_
_entity_poly.entity_id
_entity_poly.type
_entity_poly.pdbx_seq_one_letter_code
_entity_poly.pdbx_strand_id
1 'polypeptide(L)'
;MIKYRGPNRGSFLWGTSTRNTRIERLWVEVGSQFARRWRGFFLRLERLHKFDPNNPHHLWLLHYLFLGEINKECEEFREHWNHHPISGKGHDETPAVCIT
;
A
#
# COMPACT_ATOMS: atom_id res chain seq x y z
N MET A 1 -23.34 -15.75 16.22
CA MET A 1 -23.95 -15.52 14.89
C MET A 1 -24.83 -16.69 14.43
N ILE A 2 -24.40 -17.95 14.56
CA ILE A 2 -25.23 -19.15 14.25
C ILE A 2 -26.41 -19.32 15.22
N LYS A 3 -26.18 -19.04 16.52
CA LYS A 3 -27.17 -19.18 17.61
C LYS A 3 -28.45 -18.32 17.45
N TYR A 4 -28.41 -17.27 16.63
CA TYR A 4 -29.54 -16.34 16.44
C TYR A 4 -30.17 -16.39 15.04
N ARG A 5 -29.54 -17.04 14.06
CA ARG A 5 -29.96 -16.92 12.64
C ARG A 5 -30.15 -18.24 11.89
N GLY A 6 -29.99 -19.38 12.56
CA GLY A 6 -30.25 -20.72 12.02
C GLY A 6 -29.10 -21.28 11.14
N PRO A 7 -28.88 -22.60 11.12
CA PRO A 7 -27.92 -23.24 10.23
C PRO A 7 -28.45 -23.29 8.76
N ASN A 8 -27.56 -23.50 7.78
CA ASN A 8 -27.87 -23.60 6.33
C ASN A 8 -28.26 -22.31 5.57
N ARG A 9 -27.64 -21.17 5.87
CA ARG A 9 -27.85 -19.94 5.05
C ARG A 9 -26.75 -19.59 4.05
N GLY A 10 -25.69 -20.38 3.93
CA GLY A 10 -24.58 -20.10 3.00
C GLY A 10 -23.93 -18.71 3.21
N SER A 11 -24.20 -18.05 4.35
CA SER A 11 -23.82 -16.66 4.63
C SER A 11 -22.41 -16.52 5.19
N PHE A 12 -21.65 -17.60 5.18
CA PHE A 12 -20.25 -17.65 5.55
C PHE A 12 -19.45 -18.10 4.32
N LEU A 13 -18.97 -17.11 3.56
CA LEU A 13 -18.03 -17.36 2.47
C LEU A 13 -16.66 -17.62 3.08
N TRP A 14 -16.31 -18.90 3.21
CA TRP A 14 -14.98 -19.34 3.61
C TRP A 14 -14.25 -19.93 2.39
N GLY A 15 -13.11 -19.35 2.07
CA GLY A 15 -12.25 -19.73 0.96
C GLY A 15 -11.07 -18.75 0.84
N THR A 16 -9.97 -19.17 0.21
CA THR A 16 -8.81 -18.30 -0.02
C THR A 16 -9.25 -17.05 -0.79
N SER A 17 -8.93 -15.86 -0.27
CA SER A 17 -9.24 -14.57 -0.92
C SER A 17 -8.32 -14.33 -2.12
N THR A 18 -8.43 -15.18 -3.15
CA THR A 18 -7.63 -15.10 -4.38
C THR A 18 -7.94 -13.85 -5.21
N ARG A 19 -9.05 -13.17 -4.92
CA ARG A 19 -9.40 -11.88 -5.55
C ARG A 19 -8.60 -10.71 -4.98
N ASN A 20 -8.12 -10.81 -3.73
CA ASN A 20 -7.35 -9.75 -3.08
C ASN A 20 -5.84 -9.87 -3.34
N THR A 21 -5.38 -10.99 -3.90
CA THR A 21 -3.95 -11.28 -4.14
C THR A 21 -3.25 -10.17 -4.92
N ARG A 22 -3.93 -9.53 -5.88
CA ARG A 22 -3.35 -8.41 -6.64
C ARG A 22 -3.12 -7.17 -5.78
N ILE A 23 -4.07 -6.82 -4.93
CA ILE A 23 -3.96 -5.69 -4.00
C ILE A 23 -2.88 -5.99 -2.96
N GLU A 24 -2.83 -7.22 -2.44
CA GLU A 24 -1.78 -7.65 -1.50
C GLU A 24 -0.38 -7.58 -2.14
N ARG A 25 -0.23 -8.06 -3.39
CA ARG A 25 1.04 -7.93 -4.13
C ARG A 25 1.41 -6.47 -4.36
N LEU A 26 0.46 -5.62 -4.74
CA LEU A 26 0.69 -4.19 -4.89
C LEU A 26 1.22 -3.57 -3.59
N TRP A 27 0.62 -3.89 -2.44
CA TRP A 27 1.08 -3.38 -1.14
C TRP A 27 2.49 -3.87 -0.77
N VAL A 28 2.84 -5.10 -1.15
CA VAL A 28 4.21 -5.62 -0.97
C VAL A 28 5.21 -4.81 -1.79
N GLU A 29 4.87 -4.45 -3.02
CA GLU A 29 5.71 -3.67 -3.93
C GLU A 29 5.84 -2.19 -3.51
N VAL A 30 4.73 -1.54 -3.14
CA VAL A 30 4.76 -0.20 -2.53
C VAL A 30 5.65 -0.20 -1.28
N GLY A 31 5.49 -1.24 -0.45
CA GLY A 31 6.30 -1.48 0.73
C GLY A 31 7.79 -1.59 0.43
N SER A 32 8.16 -2.42 -0.54
CA SER A 32 9.55 -2.70 -0.90
C SER A 32 10.24 -1.50 -1.54
N GLN A 33 9.55 -0.75 -2.40
CA GLN A 33 10.19 0.31 -3.19
C GLN A 33 10.49 1.58 -2.39
N PHE A 34 9.54 2.08 -1.60
CA PHE A 34 9.77 3.35 -0.89
C PHE A 34 9.18 3.43 0.52
N ALA A 35 8.02 2.84 0.77
CA ALA A 35 7.33 3.06 2.05
C ALA A 35 8.12 2.53 3.26
N ARG A 36 8.84 1.40 3.13
CA ARG A 36 9.71 0.88 4.21
C ARG A 36 10.89 1.82 4.51
N ARG A 37 11.47 2.46 3.50
CA ARG A 37 12.58 3.41 3.68
C ARG A 37 12.13 4.65 4.44
N TRP A 38 11.02 5.26 4.03
CA TRP A 38 10.43 6.41 4.73
C TRP A 38 10.05 6.08 6.17
N ARG A 39 9.44 4.90 6.39
CA ARG A 39 9.18 4.43 7.76
C ARG A 39 10.46 4.32 8.59
N GLY A 40 11.52 3.73 8.05
CA GLY A 40 12.81 3.64 8.73
C GLY A 40 13.42 5.01 9.05
N PHE A 41 13.30 5.96 8.12
CA PHE A 41 13.76 7.34 8.30
C PHE A 41 13.03 8.05 9.45
N PHE A 42 11.69 8.01 9.47
CA PHE A 42 10.91 8.64 10.54
C PHE A 42 11.13 7.99 11.91
N LEU A 43 11.26 6.66 11.97
CA LEU A 43 11.62 5.96 13.21
C LEU A 43 13.00 6.36 13.73
N ARG A 44 13.94 6.66 12.84
CA ARG A 44 15.27 7.15 13.21
C ARG A 44 15.18 8.58 13.76
N LEU A 45 14.36 9.44 13.17
CA LEU A 45 14.10 10.78 13.68
C LEU A 45 13.49 10.74 15.09
N GLU A 46 12.54 9.85 15.32
CA GLU A 46 11.93 9.66 16.64
C GLU A 46 12.98 9.26 17.68
N ARG A 47 13.80 8.25 17.37
CA ARG A 47 14.78 7.69 18.31
C ARG A 47 15.99 8.57 18.57
N LEU A 48 16.53 9.24 17.55
CA LEU A 48 17.82 9.95 17.63
C LEU A 48 17.67 11.46 17.70
N HIS A 49 16.57 12.00 17.19
CA HIS A 49 16.41 13.44 16.98
C HIS A 49 15.23 14.03 17.75
N LYS A 50 14.64 13.26 18.69
CA LYS A 50 13.52 13.66 19.55
C LYS A 50 12.30 14.14 18.76
N PHE A 51 12.10 13.59 17.57
CA PHE A 51 10.84 13.77 16.86
C PHE A 51 9.71 13.15 17.69
N ASP A 52 8.59 13.86 17.79
CA ASP A 52 7.42 13.43 18.56
C ASP A 52 6.21 13.40 17.62
N PRO A 53 5.69 12.21 17.26
CA PRO A 53 4.54 12.08 16.39
C PRO A 53 3.24 12.59 17.03
N ASN A 54 3.18 12.81 18.34
CA ASN A 54 2.01 13.40 19.00
C ASN A 54 2.05 14.94 18.97
N ASN A 55 3.19 15.53 18.61
CA ASN A 55 3.32 16.98 18.49
C ASN A 55 2.90 17.45 17.09
N PRO A 56 1.82 18.24 16.96
CA PRO A 56 1.30 18.68 15.67
C PRO A 56 2.28 19.58 14.91
N HIS A 57 3.17 20.32 15.60
CA HIS A 57 4.19 21.14 14.95
C HIS A 57 5.28 20.29 14.31
N HIS A 58 5.69 19.22 14.98
CA HIS A 58 6.66 18.28 14.43
C HIS A 58 6.09 17.55 13.21
N LEU A 59 4.82 17.12 13.27
CA LEU A 59 4.12 16.52 12.13
C LEU A 59 4.00 17.50 10.95
N TRP A 60 3.59 18.74 11.23
CA TRP A 60 3.49 19.77 10.20
C TRP A 60 4.83 20.02 9.51
N LEU A 61 5.92 20.10 10.29
CA LEU A 61 7.26 20.31 9.75
C LEU A 61 7.70 19.13 8.87
N LEU A 62 7.44 17.88 9.30
CA LEU A 62 7.73 16.71 8.47
C LEU A 62 6.96 16.73 7.16
N HIS A 63 5.67 17.06 7.20
CA HIS A 63 4.87 17.18 5.98
C HIS A 63 5.43 18.29 5.09
N TYR A 64 5.73 19.47 5.64
CA TYR A 64 6.28 20.57 4.87
C TYR A 64 7.60 20.20 4.16
N LEU A 65 8.48 19.46 4.83
CA LEU A 65 9.78 19.09 4.29
C LEU A 65 9.76 17.89 3.34
N PHE A 66 8.99 16.85 3.67
CA PHE A 66 9.13 15.54 3.03
C PHE A 66 7.90 15.08 2.25
N LEU A 67 6.73 15.70 2.43
CA LEU A 67 5.51 15.29 1.71
C LEU A 67 5.66 15.45 0.20
N GLY A 68 6.35 16.51 -0.25
CA GLY A 68 6.63 16.71 -1.68
C GLY A 68 7.43 15.56 -2.29
N GLU A 69 8.51 15.15 -1.62
CA GLU A 69 9.34 14.02 -2.05
C GLU A 69 8.58 12.69 -2.01
N ILE A 70 7.80 12.43 -0.95
CA ILE A 70 6.97 11.22 -0.84
C ILE A 70 5.96 11.18 -1.99
N ASN A 71 5.29 12.29 -2.29
CA ASN A 71 4.32 12.34 -3.39
C ASN A 71 4.97 12.12 -4.75
N LYS A 72 6.17 12.66 -4.96
CA LYS A 72 6.95 12.43 -6.17
C LYS A 72 7.30 10.96 -6.33
N GLU A 73 7.79 10.30 -5.28
CA GLU A 73 8.08 8.86 -5.32
C GLU A 73 6.81 8.01 -5.52
N CYS A 74 5.67 8.41 -4.95
CA CYS A 74 4.39 7.77 -5.22
C CYS A 74 3.98 7.90 -6.69
N GLU A 75 4.19 9.06 -7.30
CA GLU A 75 3.89 9.31 -8.71
C GLU A 75 4.80 8.48 -9.62
N GLU A 76 6.11 8.49 -9.35
CA GLU A 76 7.08 7.65 -10.05
C GLU A 76 6.72 6.17 -9.93
N PHE A 77 6.37 5.70 -8.73
CA PHE A 77 5.90 4.33 -8.53
C PHE A 77 4.65 4.05 -9.37
N ARG A 78 3.67 4.95 -9.38
CA ARG A 78 2.44 4.79 -10.16
C ARG A 78 2.74 4.67 -11.65
N GLU A 79 3.60 5.53 -12.19
CA GLU A 79 4.00 5.49 -13.60
C GLU A 79 4.73 4.18 -13.94
N HIS A 80 5.72 3.78 -13.14
CA HIS A 80 6.42 2.51 -13.34
C HIS A 80 5.47 1.31 -13.22
N TRP A 81 4.59 1.33 -12.22
CA TRP A 81 3.60 0.28 -12.02
C TRP A 81 2.57 0.25 -13.14
N ASN A 82 2.15 1.36 -13.71
CA ASN A 82 1.19 1.33 -14.81
C ASN A 82 1.80 0.79 -16.12
N HIS A 83 3.12 0.94 -16.29
CA HIS A 83 3.83 0.51 -17.49
C HIS A 83 4.59 -0.82 -17.33
N HIS A 84 4.64 -1.43 -16.13
CA HIS A 84 5.28 -2.74 -15.98
C HIS A 84 4.39 -3.86 -16.56
N PRO A 85 4.96 -4.84 -17.27
CA PRO A 85 4.20 -6.00 -17.72
C PRO A 85 3.77 -6.84 -16.52
N ILE A 86 2.47 -7.12 -16.39
CA ILE A 86 1.99 -8.13 -15.43
C ILE A 86 2.00 -9.47 -16.15
N SER A 87 2.88 -10.37 -15.72
CA SER A 87 2.84 -11.74 -16.22
C SER A 87 1.54 -12.44 -15.79
N GLY A 88 0.67 -12.67 -16.76
CA GLY A 88 -0.58 -13.42 -16.66
C GLY A 88 -0.60 -14.59 -17.65
N LYS A 89 -1.54 -15.54 -17.45
CA LYS A 89 -1.78 -16.60 -18.45
C LYS A 89 -2.44 -15.99 -19.69
N GLY A 90 -1.65 -15.55 -20.66
CA GLY A 90 -2.16 -15.23 -22.00
C GLY A 90 -1.49 -14.04 -22.67
N HIS A 91 -1.28 -12.93 -21.97
CA HIS A 91 -0.55 -11.78 -22.48
C HIS A 91 0.14 -11.04 -21.32
N ASP A 92 1.38 -10.63 -21.53
CA ASP A 92 2.13 -9.73 -20.66
C ASP A 92 1.62 -8.28 -20.86
N GLU A 93 0.36 -8.04 -20.50
CA GLU A 93 -0.26 -6.72 -20.59
C GLU A 93 0.12 -5.87 -19.37
N THR A 94 0.41 -4.60 -19.62
CA THR A 94 0.65 -3.62 -18.58
C THR A 94 -0.67 -3.18 -17.96
N PRO A 95 -0.73 -2.78 -16.68
CA PRO A 95 -1.96 -2.30 -16.06
C PRO A 95 -2.65 -1.23 -16.88
N ALA A 96 -1.92 -0.30 -17.50
CA ALA A 96 -2.47 0.77 -18.32
C ALA A 96 -3.36 0.28 -19.47
N VAL A 97 -3.03 -0.87 -20.08
CA VAL A 97 -3.79 -1.46 -21.19
C VAL A 97 -5.07 -2.14 -20.69
N CYS A 98 -5.09 -2.65 -19.46
CA CYS A 98 -6.25 -3.33 -18.89
C CYS A 98 -7.35 -2.40 -18.36
N ILE A 99 -7.12 -1.08 -18.28
CA ILE A 99 -8.07 -0.08 -17.73
C ILE A 99 -8.77 0.77 -18.80
N THR A 100 -8.35 0.68 -20.06
CA THR A 100 -9.03 1.26 -21.24
C THR A 100 -9.99 0.26 -21.87
#